data_AF-A0A1G9VBP7-F1
#
_entry.id   AF-A0A1G9VBP7-F1
#
_cell.length_a   1.000
_cell.length_b   1.000
_cell.length_c   1.000
_cell.angle_alpha   90.00
_cell.angle_beta   90.00
_cell.angle_gamma   90.00
#
_symmetry.space_group_name_H-M   'P 1'
#
loop_
_entity.id
_entity.type
_entity.pdbx_description
1 polymer ?
#
loop_
_entity_poly.entity_id
_entity_poly.type
_entity_poly.pdbx_seq_one_letter_code
_entity_poly.pdbx_strand_id
1 'polypeptide(L)'
;METNEGRRFNAPNDFVCANDGALLFSEPVRGDASLGERRVFAQVEPGVPDGFRVDRSGWIWTRSEDGVQVYSAEGHRLGLIPTPQLCSNGCFGPGEERLFVTSKQHLYALDLAGG
;
A
#
# COMPACT_ATOMS: atom_id res chain seq x y z
N MET A 1 8.99 13.40 0.50
CA MET A 1 8.65 13.08 1.90
C MET A 1 7.15 12.89 1.92
N GLU A 2 6.68 11.72 2.33
CA GLU A 2 5.32 11.22 2.09
C GLU A 2 4.30 11.89 3.05
N THR A 3 3.12 12.25 2.54
CA THR A 3 2.07 12.98 3.28
C THR A 3 0.67 12.45 2.95
N ASN A 4 -0.22 12.41 3.95
CA ASN A 4 -1.67 12.25 3.79
C ASN A 4 -2.38 13.53 4.26
N GLU A 5 -3.27 14.11 3.46
CA GLU A 5 -3.94 15.39 3.75
C GLU A 5 -2.99 16.53 4.18
N GLY A 6 -1.79 16.58 3.62
CA GLY A 6 -0.75 17.57 3.97
C GLY A 6 -0.06 17.32 5.32
N ARG A 7 -0.41 16.26 6.04
CA ARG A 7 0.30 15.80 7.25
C ARG A 7 1.32 14.73 6.88
N ARG A 8 2.54 14.88 7.40
CA ARG A 8 3.62 13.91 7.24
C ARG A 8 3.27 12.61 7.99
N PHE A 9 3.57 11.45 7.40
CA PHE A 9 3.56 10.19 8.14
C PHE A 9 4.56 10.28 9.30
N ASN A 10 4.11 10.01 10.52
CA ASN A 10 4.85 10.29 11.74
C ASN A 10 5.69 9.10 12.23
N ALA A 11 5.45 7.90 11.71
CA ALA A 11 6.18 6.69 12.06
C ALA A 11 6.20 5.67 10.90
N PRO A 12 7.17 4.73 10.88
CA PRO A 12 7.30 3.73 9.81
C PRO A 12 6.11 2.75 9.66
N ASN A 13 5.07 2.84 10.49
CA ASN A 13 3.92 1.93 10.52
C ASN A 13 2.57 2.65 10.69
N ASP A 14 2.38 3.88 10.18
CA ASP A 14 1.08 4.58 10.28
C ASP A 14 -0.06 3.85 9.53
N PHE A 15 0.28 2.84 8.71
CA PHE A 15 -0.64 1.91 8.10
C PHE A 15 -0.41 0.46 8.55
N VAL A 16 -1.50 -0.25 8.84
CA VAL A 16 -1.50 -1.68 9.19
C VAL A 16 -2.46 -2.43 8.26
N CYS A 17 -1.98 -3.54 7.72
CA CYS A 17 -2.81 -4.50 6.98
C CYS A 17 -3.48 -5.46 7.97
N ALA A 18 -4.80 -5.39 8.06
CA ALA A 18 -5.60 -6.27 8.89
C ALA A 18 -6.00 -7.54 8.15
N ASN A 19 -6.24 -8.63 8.89
CA ASN A 19 -6.56 -9.94 8.34
C ASN A 19 -7.99 -10.05 7.75
N ASP A 20 -8.81 -9.03 7.95
CA ASP A 20 -10.17 -8.89 7.42
C ASP A 20 -10.21 -8.07 6.12
N GLY A 21 -9.05 -7.71 5.56
CA GLY A 21 -8.95 -6.94 4.33
C GLY A 21 -8.77 -5.43 4.54
N ALA A 22 -8.88 -4.92 5.78
CA ALA A 22 -8.76 -3.49 6.02
C ALA A 22 -7.31 -3.00 5.95
N LEU A 23 -7.09 -1.89 5.23
CA LEU A 23 -5.95 -1.01 5.45
C LEU A 23 -6.32 -0.03 6.56
N LEU A 24 -5.68 -0.15 7.71
CA LEU A 24 -5.93 0.68 8.87
C LEU A 24 -4.92 1.82 8.93
N PHE A 25 -5.40 3.04 9.11
CA PHE A 25 -4.60 4.20 9.44
C PHE A 25 -4.75 4.54 10.93
N SER A 26 -3.68 4.94 11.61
CA SER A 26 -3.77 5.45 12.98
C SER A 26 -3.32 6.91 13.09
N GLU A 27 -4.04 7.70 13.88
CA GLU A 27 -3.55 9.00 14.37
C GLU A 27 -2.17 8.83 15.06
N PRO A 28 -1.31 9.87 15.07
CA PRO A 28 0.13 9.72 15.24
C PRO A 28 0.54 8.90 16.46
N VAL A 29 1.64 8.15 16.30
CA VAL A 29 2.36 7.56 17.42
C VAL A 29 2.64 8.66 18.43
N ARG A 30 1.98 8.58 19.59
CA ARG A 30 2.16 9.53 20.67
C ARG A 30 3.59 9.41 21.21
N GLY A 31 4.09 10.43 21.92
CA GLY A 31 5.46 10.46 22.43
C GLY A 31 5.86 9.30 23.34
N ASP A 32 4.89 8.50 23.80
CA ASP A 32 5.03 7.29 24.62
C ASP A 32 4.99 5.98 23.79
N ALA A 33 5.07 6.06 22.47
CA ALA A 33 4.93 4.95 21.53
C ALA A 33 3.53 4.28 21.49
N SER A 34 2.52 4.89 22.11
CA SER A 34 1.13 4.44 21.94
C SER A 34 0.54 4.91 20.61
N LEU A 35 -0.34 4.09 20.04
CA LEU A 35 -1.08 4.44 18.82
C LEU A 35 -2.31 5.26 19.17
N GLY A 36 -2.61 6.24 18.32
CA GLY A 36 -3.87 6.95 18.34
C GLY A 36 -5.04 6.08 17.89
N GLU A 37 -6.18 6.74 17.66
CA GLU A 37 -7.36 6.05 17.19
C GLU A 37 -7.14 5.47 15.79
N ARG A 38 -7.65 4.25 15.57
CA ARG A 38 -7.56 3.58 14.27
C ARG A 38 -8.78 3.90 13.41
N ARG A 39 -8.56 4.02 12.11
CA ARG A 39 -9.58 4.26 11.09
C ARG A 39 -9.36 3.29 9.93
N VAL A 40 -10.45 2.81 9.34
CA VAL A 40 -10.37 2.11 8.06
C VAL A 40 -10.12 3.15 6.98
N PHE A 41 -9.01 3.01 6.28
CA PHE A 41 -8.65 3.85 5.15
C PHE A 41 -9.25 3.30 3.84
N ALA A 42 -9.07 2.00 3.62
CA ALA A 42 -9.62 1.30 2.47
C ALA A 42 -9.89 -0.17 2.82
N GLN A 43 -10.84 -0.77 2.11
CA GLN A 43 -11.14 -2.19 2.19
C GLN A 43 -10.57 -2.87 0.94
N VAL A 44 -9.60 -3.76 1.13
CA VAL A 44 -9.02 -4.54 0.03
C VAL A 44 -9.86 -5.77 -0.19
N GLU A 45 -10.45 -5.87 -1.37
CA GLU A 45 -11.24 -7.02 -1.79
C GLU A 45 -10.97 -7.33 -3.26
N PRO A 46 -10.80 -8.61 -3.63
CA PRO A 46 -10.74 -9.79 -2.75
C PRO A 46 -9.42 -9.92 -1.97
N GLY A 47 -9.50 -10.61 -0.83
CA GLY A 47 -8.35 -11.09 -0.08
C GLY A 47 -7.88 -10.18 1.05
N VAL A 48 -6.64 -10.43 1.48
CA VAL A 48 -6.02 -9.76 2.63
C VAL A 48 -4.79 -9.01 2.15
N PRO A 49 -4.63 -7.72 2.48
CA PRO A 49 -3.44 -6.97 2.15
C PRO A 49 -2.23 -7.47 2.94
N ASP A 50 -1.04 -7.31 2.35
CA ASP A 50 0.24 -7.68 2.98
C ASP A 50 1.19 -6.49 2.94
N GLY A 51 2.19 -6.47 2.05
CA GLY A 51 3.01 -5.28 1.85
C GLY A 51 2.28 -4.18 1.09
N PHE A 52 2.52 -2.93 1.48
CA PHE A 52 2.12 -1.75 0.72
C PHE A 52 3.31 -0.83 0.42
N ARG A 53 3.16 0.03 -0.58
CA ARG A 53 4.06 1.16 -0.88
C ARG A 53 3.23 2.40 -1.18
N VAL A 54 3.83 3.56 -0.98
CA VAL A 54 3.26 4.85 -1.36
C VAL A 54 4.12 5.41 -2.49
N ASP A 55 3.50 5.86 -3.58
CA ASP A 55 4.22 6.53 -4.67
C ASP A 55 4.34 8.05 -4.45
N ARG A 56 5.04 8.76 -5.35
CA ARG A 56 5.17 10.22 -5.27
C ARG A 56 3.86 11.00 -5.36
N SER A 57 2.79 10.41 -5.87
CA SER A 57 1.45 11.02 -5.92
C SER A 57 0.68 10.83 -4.61
N GLY A 58 1.23 10.07 -3.66
CA GLY A 58 0.56 9.70 -2.42
C GLY A 58 -0.40 8.52 -2.57
N TRP A 59 -0.35 7.78 -3.69
CA TRP A 59 -1.21 6.62 -3.89
C TRP A 59 -0.63 5.40 -3.17
N ILE A 60 -1.51 4.58 -2.61
CA ILE A 60 -1.16 3.36 -1.90
C ILE A 60 -1.28 2.17 -2.84
N TRP A 61 -0.16 1.49 -3.04
CA TRP A 61 -0.04 0.26 -3.81
C TRP A 61 0.07 -0.90 -2.84
N THR A 62 -0.97 -1.72 -2.76
CA THR A 62 -1.00 -2.86 -1.85
C THR A 62 -1.34 -4.13 -2.61
N ARG A 63 -0.81 -5.24 -2.13
CA ARG A 63 -1.14 -6.55 -2.64
C ARG A 63 -2.57 -6.96 -2.24
N SER A 64 -3.23 -7.75 -3.09
CA SER A 64 -4.55 -8.37 -2.92
C SER A 64 -4.55 -9.82 -3.43
N GLU A 65 -5.66 -10.55 -3.31
CA GLU A 65 -5.76 -11.92 -3.87
C GLU A 65 -5.56 -11.96 -5.38
N ASP A 66 -6.05 -10.95 -6.08
CA ASP A 66 -6.08 -10.85 -7.54
C ASP A 66 -4.92 -10.03 -8.13
N GLY A 67 -4.07 -9.41 -7.31
CA GLY A 67 -2.87 -8.73 -7.80
C GLY A 67 -2.38 -7.59 -6.91
N VAL A 68 -2.08 -6.45 -7.53
CA VAL A 68 -1.72 -5.20 -6.85
C VAL A 68 -2.85 -4.20 -7.05
N GLN A 69 -3.53 -3.84 -5.98
CA GLN A 69 -4.56 -2.81 -5.99
C GLN A 69 -3.95 -1.46 -5.61
N VAL A 70 -4.43 -0.41 -6.29
CA VAL A 70 -3.94 0.96 -6.12
C VAL A 70 -5.07 1.80 -5.55
N TYR A 71 -4.78 2.57 -4.52
CA TYR A 71 -5.71 3.45 -3.83
C TYR A 71 -5.20 4.90 -3.86
N SER A 72 -6.08 5.87 -4.00
CA SER A 72 -5.74 7.28 -3.86
C SER A 72 -5.35 7.61 -2.42
N ALA A 73 -4.83 8.83 -2.19
CA ALA A 73 -4.50 9.29 -0.84
C ALA A 73 -5.73 9.40 0.08
N GLU A 74 -6.94 9.42 -0.49
CA GLU A 74 -8.21 9.46 0.21
C GLU A 74 -8.86 8.08 0.37
N GLY A 75 -8.20 7.00 -0.09
CA GLY A 75 -8.70 5.64 0.06
C GLY A 75 -9.61 5.15 -1.08
N HIS A 76 -9.72 5.88 -2.19
CA HIS A 76 -10.49 5.42 -3.35
C HIS A 76 -9.68 4.45 -4.21
N ARG A 77 -10.25 3.28 -4.55
CA ARG A 77 -9.58 2.31 -5.43
C ARG A 77 -9.47 2.87 -6.86
N LEU A 78 -8.24 3.08 -7.31
CA LEU A 78 -7.90 3.60 -8.64
C LEU A 78 -7.77 2.49 -9.68
N GLY A 79 -7.30 1.31 -9.28
CA GLY A 79 -7.09 0.23 -10.23
C GLY A 79 -6.54 -1.07 -9.64
N LEU A 80 -6.32 -2.03 -10.53
CA LEU A 80 -5.74 -3.34 -10.26
C LEU A 80 -4.74 -3.68 -11.36
N ILE A 81 -3.54 -4.07 -10.96
CA ILE A 81 -2.60 -4.79 -11.83
C ILE A 81 -2.73 -6.28 -11.50
N PRO A 82 -3.33 -7.11 -12.38
CA PRO A 82 -3.47 -8.52 -12.13
C PRO A 82 -2.11 -9.20 -12.12
N THR A 83 -1.88 -10.10 -11.17
CA THR A 83 -0.68 -10.93 -11.13
C THR A 83 -1.07 -12.40 -11.26
N PRO A 84 -0.28 -13.23 -11.97
CA PRO A 84 -0.64 -14.64 -12.21
C PRO A 84 -0.55 -15.50 -10.94
N GLN A 85 0.06 -14.99 -9.88
CA GLN A 85 0.16 -15.65 -8.58
C GLN A 85 -0.08 -14.66 -7.45
N LEU A 86 -0.40 -15.22 -6.28
CA LEU A 86 -0.49 -14.46 -5.04
C LEU A 86 0.87 -13.79 -4.74
N CYS A 87 0.85 -12.46 -4.71
CA CYS A 87 2.01 -11.68 -4.34
C CYS A 87 2.08 -11.48 -2.81
N SER A 88 3.21 -11.01 -2.30
CA SER A 88 3.39 -10.69 -0.87
C SER A 88 3.82 -9.25 -0.64
N ASN A 89 4.85 -8.78 -1.33
CA ASN A 89 5.43 -7.46 -1.14
C ASN A 89 5.96 -6.91 -2.46
N GLY A 90 6.32 -5.63 -2.49
CA GLY A 90 6.93 -5.02 -3.65
C GLY A 90 7.70 -3.75 -3.31
N CYS A 91 8.44 -3.25 -4.28
CA CYS A 91 9.09 -1.95 -4.20
C CYS A 91 9.20 -1.33 -5.58
N PHE A 92 9.18 -0.01 -5.61
CA PHE A 92 9.51 0.73 -6.82
C PHE A 92 11.01 0.67 -7.09
N GLY A 93 11.36 0.53 -8.36
CA GLY A 93 12.69 0.82 -8.85
C GLY A 93 12.99 2.32 -8.83
N PRO A 94 14.24 2.71 -9.16
CA PRO A 94 14.59 4.11 -9.30
C PRO A 94 13.63 4.85 -10.25
N GLY A 95 13.14 6.01 -9.83
CA GLY A 95 12.21 6.81 -10.64
C GLY A 95 10.77 6.28 -10.68
N GLU A 96 10.43 5.23 -9.93
CA GLU A 96 9.08 4.63 -9.86
C GLU A 96 8.47 4.22 -11.22
N GLU A 97 9.31 4.07 -12.25
CA GLU A 97 8.89 3.62 -13.59
C GLU A 97 8.70 2.11 -13.65
N ARG A 98 9.15 1.40 -12.61
CA ARG A 98 9.05 -0.05 -12.51
C ARG A 98 8.66 -0.46 -11.10
N LEU A 99 7.69 -1.37 -11.01
CA LEU A 99 7.31 -2.01 -9.76
C LEU A 99 7.85 -3.45 -9.74
N PHE A 100 8.63 -3.77 -8.72
CA PHE A 100 9.03 -5.13 -8.43
C PHE A 100 8.06 -5.75 -7.43
N VAL A 101 7.57 -6.96 -7.70
CA VAL A 101 6.60 -7.65 -6.84
C VAL A 101 7.04 -9.08 -6.59
N THR A 102 7.16 -9.45 -5.33
CA THR A 102 7.49 -10.83 -4.94
C THR A 102 6.22 -11.67 -4.83
N SER A 103 6.28 -12.89 -5.35
CA SER A 103 5.33 -13.97 -5.08
C SER A 103 6.07 -15.14 -4.42
N LYS A 104 5.35 -16.23 -4.14
CA LYS A 104 5.95 -17.42 -3.51
C LYS A 104 7.19 -17.94 -4.24
N GLN A 105 7.17 -17.95 -5.57
CA GLN A 105 8.22 -18.58 -6.39
C GLN A 105 8.83 -17.64 -7.43
N HIS A 106 8.30 -16.42 -7.57
CA HIS A 106 8.68 -15.51 -8.64
C HIS A 106 8.91 -14.10 -8.12
N LEU A 107 9.74 -13.36 -8.85
CA LEU A 107 9.84 -11.91 -8.77
C LEU A 107 9.32 -11.36 -10.11
N TYR A 108 8.26 -10.57 -10.06
CA TYR A 108 7.75 -9.86 -11.22
C TYR A 108 8.38 -8.47 -11.29
N ALA A 109 8.69 -8.02 -12.50
CA ALA A 109 9.08 -6.65 -12.80
C ALA A 109 8.05 -6.08 -13.77
N LEU A 110 7.27 -5.12 -13.30
CA LEU A 110 6.18 -4.48 -14.03
C LEU A 110 6.65 -3.11 -14.48
N ASP A 111 6.72 -2.90 -15.79
CA ASP A 111 6.95 -1.56 -16.34
C ASP A 111 5.66 -0.75 -16.23
N LEU A 112 5.75 0.38 -15.54
CA LEU A 112 4.65 1.31 -15.39
C LEU A 112 4.76 2.32 -16.54
N ALA A 113 3.69 2.49 -17.29
CA ALA A 113 3.64 3.54 -18.29
C ALA A 113 3.78 4.88 -17.57
N GLY A 114 4.77 5.69 -17.97
CA GLY A 114 4.90 7.05 -17.48
C GLY A 114 3.62 7.84 -17.79
N GLY A 115 3.07 8.51 -16.76
CA GLY A 115 2.00 9.48 -16.93
C GLY A 115 2.46 10.75 -17.62
#